data_AF-A0A7C2I2R6-F1
#
_entry.id   AF-A0A7C2I2R6-F1
#
_cell.length_a   1.000
_cell.length_b   1.000
_cell.length_c   1.000
_cell.angle_alpha   90.00
_cell.angle_beta   90.00
_cell.angle_gamma   90.00
#
_symmetry.space_group_name_H-M   'P 1'
#
loop_
_entity.id
_entity.type
_entity.pdbx_description
1 polymer ?
#
loop_
_entity_poly.entity_id
_entity_poly.type
_entity_poly.pdbx_seq_one_letter_code
_entity_poly.pdbx_strand_id
1 'polypeptide(L)' 'MYVCLCHGVTDRDIRAAVCNGATRMSDLARELKVATECGSCACQANQIRKQTLLQISEPELAAA' A
#
# COMPACT_ATOMS: atom_id res chain seq x y z
N MET A 1 -7.62 7.98 3.79
CA MET A 1 -8.61 7.95 2.69
C MET A 1 -8.85 6.52 2.23
N TYR A 2 -10.04 6.23 1.69
CA TYR A 2 -10.28 4.98 0.98
C TYR A 2 -9.55 5.00 -0.37
N VAL A 3 -8.84 3.91 -0.65
CA VAL A 3 -8.13 3.68 -1.91
C VAL A 3 -8.88 2.66 -2.75
N CYS A 4 -9.43 1.61 -2.14
CA CYS A 4 -10.28 0.62 -2.81
C CYS A 4 -11.67 0.62 -2.21
N LEU A 5 -12.68 0.94 -3.02
CA LEU A 5 -14.08 0.92 -2.58
C LEU A 5 -14.67 -0.50 -2.56
N CYS A 6 -14.28 -1.36 -3.51
CA CYS A 6 -14.72 -2.76 -3.60
C CYS A 6 -14.47 -3.55 -2.32
N HIS A 7 -13.34 -3.31 -1.66
CA HIS A 7 -12.90 -4.07 -0.48
C HIS A 7 -12.64 -3.20 0.75
N GLY A 8 -13.03 -1.92 0.72
CA GLY A 8 -12.87 -1.01 1.85
C GLY A 8 -11.41 -0.77 2.29
N VAL A 9 -10.45 -0.85 1.37
CA VAL A 9 -9.01 -0.68 1.69
C VAL A 9 -8.66 0.80 1.76
N THR A 10 -8.03 1.22 2.85
CA THR A 10 -7.54 2.59 3.05
C THR A 10 -6.05 2.73 2.74
N ASP A 11 -5.57 3.96 2.63
CA ASP A 11 -4.13 4.22 2.50
C ASP A 11 -3.35 3.72 3.72
N ARG A 12 -3.96 3.77 4.92
CA ARG A 12 -3.36 3.28 6.16
C ARG A 12 -3.15 1.78 6.12
N ASP A 13 -4.12 1.03 5.58
CA ASP A 13 -4.00 -0.43 5.44
C ASP A 13 -2.86 -0.81 4.49
N ILE A 14 -2.74 -0.08 3.37
CA ILE A 14 -1.65 -0.28 2.41
C ILE A 14 -0.30 0.02 3.06
N ARG A 15 -0.18 1.16 3.77
CA ARG A 15 1.05 1.52 4.48
C ARG A 15 1.42 0.48 5.53
N ALA A 16 0.45 0.01 6.31
CA ALA A 16 0.66 -1.02 7.33
C ALA A 16 1.13 -2.34 6.71
N ALA A 17 0.52 -2.80 5.61
CA ALA A 17 0.96 -3.99 4.89
C ALA A 17 2.40 -3.85 4.39
N VAL A 18 2.78 -2.68 3.86
CA VAL A 18 4.17 -2.43 3.43
C VAL A 18 5.14 -2.45 4.60
N CYS A 19 4.82 -1.81 5.73
CA CYS A 19 5.62 -1.88 6.95
C CYS A 19 5.75 -3.31 7.49
N ASN A 20 4.75 -4.17 7.23
CA ASN A 20 4.76 -5.59 7.58
C ASN A 20 5.46 -6.47 6.52
N GLY A 21 6.06 -5.89 5.48
CA GLY A 21 6.88 -6.60 4.49
C GLY A 21 6.25 -6.76 3.10
N ALA A 22 5.07 -6.21 2.84
CA ALA A 22 4.50 -6.22 1.49
C ALA A 22 5.33 -5.35 0.54
N THR A 23 6.08 -5.97 -0.37
CA THR A 23 6.97 -5.26 -1.30
C THR A 23 6.45 -5.25 -2.73
N ARG A 24 5.43 -6.04 -3.07
CA ARG A 24 4.86 -6.11 -4.43
C ARG A 24 3.35 -5.87 -4.41
N MET A 25 2.79 -5.49 -5.55
CA MET A 25 1.33 -5.39 -5.69
C MET A 25 0.61 -6.71 -5.44
N SER A 26 1.26 -7.85 -5.77
CA SER A 26 0.74 -9.18 -5.48
C SER A 26 0.60 -9.45 -3.98
N ASP A 27 1.47 -8.88 -3.14
CA ASP A 27 1.36 -9.03 -1.69
C ASP A 27 0.15 -8.25 -1.16
N LEU A 28 -0.02 -7.01 -1.61
CA LEU A 28 -1.19 -6.20 -1.28
C LEU A 28 -2.50 -6.84 -1.77
N ALA A 29 -2.51 -7.42 -2.97
CA ALA A 29 -3.68 -8.13 -3.48
C ALA A 29 -4.01 -9.36 -2.65
N ARG A 30 -3.00 -10.13 -2.22
CA ARG A 30 -3.19 -11.30 -1.35
C ARG A 30 -3.72 -10.92 0.03
N GLU A 31 -3.20 -9.85 0.62
CA GLU A 31 -3.48 -9.48 2.01
C GLU A 31 -4.73 -8.60 2.15
N LEU A 32 -4.91 -7.63 1.24
CA LEU A 32 -5.94 -6.60 1.34
C LEU A 32 -7.03 -6.75 0.27
N LYS A 33 -6.90 -7.70 -0.67
CA LYS A 33 -7.74 -7.83 -1.87
C LYS A 33 -7.73 -6.59 -2.78
N VAL A 34 -6.79 -5.65 -2.58
CA VAL A 34 -6.74 -4.44 -3.41
C VAL A 34 -6.50 -4.82 -4.88
N ALA A 35 -7.21 -4.14 -5.79
CA ALA A 35 -7.15 -4.37 -7.23
C ALA A 35 -7.60 -5.76 -7.73
N THR A 36 -8.31 -6.55 -6.92
CA THR A 36 -8.82 -7.88 -7.35
C THR A 36 -10.23 -7.87 -7.93
N GLU A 37 -10.93 -6.74 -7.93
CA GLU A 37 -12.28 -6.58 -8.49
C GLU A 37 -12.27 -5.61 -9.69
N CYS A 38 -12.70 -4.35 -9.53
CA CYS A 38 -12.79 -3.40 -10.65
C CYS A 38 -11.43 -2.87 -11.14
N GLY A 39 -10.37 -3.03 -10.35
CA GLY A 39 -9.00 -2.62 -10.68
C GLY A 39 -8.72 -1.11 -10.66
N SER A 40 -9.72 -0.22 -10.54
CA SER A 40 -9.52 1.23 -10.63
C SER A 40 -8.56 1.81 -9.58
N CYS A 41 -8.42 1.14 -8.44
CA CYS A 41 -7.51 1.52 -7.36
C CYS A 41 -6.04 1.14 -7.59
N ALA A 42 -5.71 0.31 -8.59
CA ALA A 42 -4.41 -0.32 -8.73
C ALA A 42 -3.25 0.68 -8.83
N CYS A 43 -3.41 1.75 -9.62
CA CYS A 43 -2.38 2.77 -9.80
C CYS A 43 -2.09 3.50 -8.48
N GLN A 44 -3.14 3.96 -7.79
CA GLN A 44 -3.04 4.68 -6.53
C GLN A 44 -2.46 3.81 -5.42
N ALA A 45 -2.91 2.56 -5.31
CA ALA A 45 -2.36 1.59 -4.36
C ALA A 45 -0.87 1.34 -4.60
N ASN A 46 -0.44 1.20 -5.86
CA ASN A 46 0.96 1.02 -6.22
C ASN A 46 1.81 2.27 -5.91
N GLN A 47 1.26 3.47 -6.10
CA GLN A 47 1.94 4.72 -5.73
C GLN A 47 2.18 4.79 -4.22
N ILE A 48 1.15 4.52 -3.40
CA ILE A 48 1.28 4.49 -1.93
C ILE A 48 2.30 3.43 -1.52
N ARG A 49 2.27 2.24 -2.13
CA ARG A 49 3.25 1.17 -1.89
C ARG A 49 4.69 1.65 -2.13
N LYS A 50 4.95 2.23 -3.31
CA LYS A 50 6.28 2.73 -3.68
C LYS A 50 6.75 3.85 -2.75
N GLN A 51 5.89 4.82 -2.45
CA GLN A 51 6.20 5.91 -1.53
C GLN A 51 6.55 5.37 -0.13
N THR A 52 5.77 4.42 0.36
CA THR A 52 5.99 3.83 1.70
C THR A 52 7.30 3.04 1.75
N LEU A 53 7.64 2.29 0.69
CA LEU A 53 8.93 1.59 0.60
C LEU A 53 10.12 2.56 0.62
N LEU A 54 10.03 3.69 -0.09
CA LEU A 54 11.07 4.72 -0.07
C LEU A 54 11.25 5.30 1.34
N GLN A 55 10.14 5.57 2.02
CA GLN A 55 10.15 6.09 3.41
C GLN A 55 10.76 5.10 4.42
N ILE A 56 10.68 3.79 4.17
CA ILE A 56 11.29 2.77 5.04
C ILE A 56 12.78 2.58 4.73
N SER A 57 13.21 2.83 3.49
CA SER A 57 14.61 2.62 3.07
C SER A 57 15.58 3.72 3.49
N GLU A 58 15.12 4.87 3.97
CA GLU A 58 15.95 5.97 4.45
C GLU A 58 15.84 6.09 5.98
N PRO A 59 16.74 5.46 6.75
CA PRO A 59 16.67 5.47 8.22
C PRO A 59 17.00 6.83 8.87
N GLU A 60 17.35 7.89 8.13
CA GLU A 60 17.93 9.13 8.70
C GLU A 60 16.95 10.31 8.91
N LEU A 61 15.67 10.20 8.55
CA LEU A 61 14.69 11.29 8.77
C LEU A 61 13.42 10.84 9.50
N ALA A 62 13.56 10.01 10.53
CA ALA A 62 12.49 9.69 11.47
C ALA A 62 12.79 10.16 12.91
N ALA A 63 13.92 10.85 13.14
CA ALA A 63 14.36 11.28 14.46
C ALA A 63 14.88 12.73 14.55
N ALA A 64 14.55 13.59 13.57
CA ALA A 64 14.87 15.03 13.61
C ALA A 64 13.63 15.87 13.93
#